data_AF-A0A7V3HY61-F1
#
_entry.id   AF-A0A7V3HY61-F1
#
_cell.length_a   1.000
_cell.length_b   1.000
_cell.length_c   1.000
_cell.angle_alpha   90.00
_cell.angle_beta   90.00
_cell.angle_gamma   90.00
#
_symmetry.space_group_name_H-M   'P 1'
#
loop_
_entity.id
_entity.type
_entity.pdbx_description
1 polymer ?
#
loop_
_entity_poly.entity_id
_entity_poly.type
_entity_poly.pdbx_seq_one_letter_code
_entity_poly.pdbx_strand_id
1 'polypeptide(L)'
;APPYAELKPDRWLAEVCREEMRRLGREPVAPEVEAALPMGSTDMGNVTQVLPGIHPVVGVDAGGATVHQRAFAAAAAGPSADRAVVEAAIMLARTVVRLAESPAERDRVLAARERRADS
;
A
#
# COMPACT_ATOMS: atom_id res chain seq x y z
N ALA A 1 -4.26 22.56 -8.85
CA ALA A 1 -4.55 21.32 -8.10
C ALA A 1 -4.16 21.54 -6.64
N PRO A 2 -4.85 20.94 -5.65
CA PRO A 2 -4.37 21.00 -4.27
C PRO A 2 -2.97 20.36 -4.16
N PRO A 3 -2.13 20.79 -3.20
CA PRO A 3 -0.83 20.19 -2.96
C PRO A 3 -0.97 18.73 -2.50
N TYR A 4 -0.03 17.88 -2.88
CA TYR A 4 0.04 16.49 -2.42
C TYR A 4 0.34 16.46 -0.93
N ALA A 5 -0.55 15.85 -0.15
CA ALA A 5 -0.35 15.66 1.29
C ALA A 5 0.57 14.47 1.55
N GLU A 6 1.19 14.45 2.74
CA GLU A 6 1.90 13.27 3.22
C GLU A 6 0.93 12.08 3.37
N LEU A 7 1.42 10.88 3.09
CA LEU A 7 0.67 9.65 3.27
C LEU A 7 0.41 9.43 4.76
N LYS A 8 -0.85 9.18 5.12
CA LYS A 8 -1.28 8.85 6.50
C LYS A 8 -1.87 7.44 6.55
N PRO A 9 -1.02 6.41 6.39
CA PRO A 9 -1.48 5.04 6.28
C PRO A 9 -2.20 4.59 7.55
N ASP A 10 -3.28 3.81 7.39
CA ASP A 10 -3.89 3.11 8.52
C ASP A 10 -2.96 1.98 8.98
N ARG A 11 -2.52 2.04 10.24
CA ARG A 11 -1.50 1.13 10.77
C ARG A 11 -1.93 -0.33 10.77
N TRP A 12 -3.19 -0.60 11.09
CA TRP A 12 -3.68 -1.96 11.15
C TRP A 12 -3.82 -2.55 9.75
N LEU A 13 -4.40 -1.80 8.80
CA LEU A 13 -4.46 -2.23 7.39
C LEU A 13 -3.05 -2.46 6.81
N ALA A 14 -2.08 -1.62 7.16
CA ALA A 14 -0.71 -1.77 6.72
C ALA A 14 -0.08 -3.06 7.27
N GLU A 15 -0.26 -3.36 8.56
CA GLU A 15 0.29 -4.60 9.15
C GLU A 15 -0.37 -5.85 8.57
N VAL A 16 -1.69 -5.85 8.39
CA VAL A 16 -2.37 -6.99 7.73
C VAL A 16 -1.82 -7.18 6.31
N CYS A 17 -1.62 -6.11 5.55
CA CYS A 17 -1.02 -6.22 4.22
C CYS A 17 0.41 -6.80 4.27
N ARG A 18 1.21 -6.41 5.28
CA ARG A 18 2.55 -6.98 5.52
C ARG A 18 2.50 -8.46 5.90
N GLU A 19 1.50 -8.90 6.66
CA GLU A 19 1.26 -10.32 6.91
C GLU A 19 0.94 -11.07 5.60
N GLU A 20 0.09 -10.50 4.75
CA GLU A 20 -0.28 -11.11 3.47
C GLU A 20 0.89 -11.17 2.48
N MET A 21 1.79 -10.17 2.48
CA MET A 21 3.06 -10.24 1.76
C MET A 21 3.86 -11.49 2.17
N ARG A 22 4.04 -11.70 3.48
CA ARG A 22 4.77 -12.87 4.02
C ARG A 22 4.09 -14.19 3.66
N ARG A 23 2.75 -14.25 3.71
CA ARG A 23 1.99 -15.44 3.30
C ARG A 23 2.16 -15.79 1.82
N LEU A 24 2.46 -14.82 0.97
CA LEU A 24 2.79 -15.01 -0.44
C LEU A 24 4.30 -15.20 -0.68
N GLY A 25 5.10 -15.36 0.38
CA GLY A 25 6.54 -15.58 0.27
C GLY A 25 7.34 -14.32 -0.06
N ARG A 26 6.75 -13.13 0.09
CA ARG A 26 7.47 -11.84 -0.03
C ARG A 26 7.94 -11.40 1.35
N GLU A 27 9.11 -10.78 1.42
CA GLU A 27 9.59 -10.17 2.67
C GLU A 27 9.37 -8.66 2.62
N PRO A 28 8.49 -8.09 3.47
CA PRO A 28 8.35 -6.65 3.59
C PRO A 28 9.65 -6.01 4.04
N VAL A 29 9.97 -4.83 3.51
CA VAL A 29 11.11 -4.05 4.02
C VAL A 29 10.93 -3.73 5.50
N ALA A 30 12.04 -3.59 6.22
CA ALA A 30 12.03 -3.20 7.63
C ALA A 30 11.35 -1.81 7.78
N PRO A 31 10.56 -1.58 8.85
CA PRO A 31 9.82 -0.32 9.04
C PRO A 31 10.71 0.93 8.97
N GLU A 32 11.96 0.84 9.43
CA GLU A 32 12.93 1.94 9.41
C GLU A 32 13.35 2.30 7.99
N VAL A 33 13.45 1.29 7.11
CA VAL A 33 13.73 1.49 5.68
C VAL A 33 12.50 2.06 4.99
N GLU A 34 11.30 1.55 5.31
CA GLU A 34 10.04 2.06 4.77
C GLU A 34 9.85 3.55 5.07
N ALA A 35 10.15 3.98 6.30
CA ALA A 35 10.06 5.38 6.71
C ALA A 35 11.07 6.31 6.01
N ALA A 36 12.22 5.76 5.58
CA ALA A 36 13.28 6.51 4.91
C ALA A 36 13.14 6.53 3.38
N LEU A 37 12.31 5.65 2.81
CA LEU A 37 12.07 5.61 1.37
C LEU A 37 11.17 6.79 0.98
N PRO A 38 11.61 7.67 0.04
CA PRO A 38 10.74 8.69 -0.49
C PRO A 38 9.59 8.02 -1.25
N MET A 39 8.42 7.97 -0.61
CA MET A 39 7.19 7.54 -1.26
C MET A 39 6.85 8.56 -2.33
N GLY A 40 7.09 8.21 -3.60
CA GLY A 40 6.76 9.04 -4.74
C GLY A 40 5.27 9.45 -4.70
N SER A 41 5.03 10.74 -4.91
CA SER A 41 3.73 11.41 -4.84
C SER A 41 2.61 10.59 -5.47
N THR A 42 1.54 10.39 -4.71
CA THR A 42 0.25 10.04 -5.28
C THR A 42 -0.79 10.85 -4.53
N ASP A 43 -1.77 11.35 -5.25
CA ASP A 43 -3.08 11.73 -4.70
C ASP A 43 -3.59 10.86 -3.53
N MET A 44 -3.10 9.62 -3.37
CA MET A 44 -3.35 8.79 -2.19
C MET A 44 -2.94 9.44 -0.87
N GLY A 45 -1.95 10.34 -0.87
CA GLY A 45 -1.66 11.19 0.29
C GLY A 45 -2.90 11.99 0.70
N ASN A 46 -3.55 12.66 -0.26
CA ASN A 46 -4.80 13.38 -0.02
C ASN A 46 -5.95 12.43 0.36
N VAL A 47 -6.06 11.26 -0.29
CA VAL A 47 -7.08 10.25 0.06
C VAL A 47 -6.91 9.80 1.52
N THR A 48 -5.68 9.50 1.93
CA THR A 48 -5.39 9.03 3.29
C THR A 48 -5.53 10.12 4.36
N GLN A 49 -5.69 11.39 4.00
CA GLN A 49 -6.12 12.39 4.98
C GLN A 49 -7.60 12.28 5.31
N VAL A 50 -8.45 11.87 4.34
CA VAL A 50 -9.91 11.82 4.48
C VAL A 50 -10.44 10.42 4.81
N LEU A 51 -9.78 9.38 4.33
CA LEU A 51 -10.19 7.97 4.49
C LEU A 51 -9.03 7.13 5.04
N PRO A 52 -9.26 6.23 6.01
CA PRO A 52 -8.26 5.22 6.35
C PRO A 52 -7.92 4.39 5.11
N GLY A 53 -6.64 4.27 4.80
CA GLY A 53 -6.15 3.60 3.59
C GLY A 53 -4.66 3.29 3.68
N ILE A 54 -4.15 2.57 2.69
CA ILE A 54 -2.76 2.15 2.57
C ILE A 54 -2.27 2.35 1.14
N HIS A 55 -0.96 2.43 0.95
CA HIS A 55 -0.33 2.51 -0.37
C HIS A 55 0.89 1.56 -0.43
N PRO A 56 0.67 0.24 -0.44
CA PRO A 56 1.77 -0.72 -0.45
C PRO A 56 2.53 -0.68 -1.78
N VAL A 57 3.85 -0.83 -1.72
CA VAL A 57 4.70 -0.96 -2.90
C VAL A 57 5.10 -2.43 -3.05
N VAL A 58 4.88 -2.99 -4.24
CA VAL A 58 5.22 -4.38 -4.55
C VAL A 58 6.32 -4.40 -5.61
N GLY A 59 7.47 -4.95 -5.24
CA GLY A 59 8.66 -4.99 -6.11
C GLY A 59 8.52 -5.94 -7.29
N VAL A 60 9.12 -5.53 -8.41
CA VAL A 60 9.31 -6.32 -9.64
C VAL A 60 10.80 -6.45 -9.94
N ASP A 61 11.18 -7.47 -10.72
CA ASP A 61 12.57 -7.75 -11.06
C ASP A 61 13.09 -6.74 -12.12
N ALA A 62 13.47 -5.54 -11.66
CA ALA A 62 13.86 -4.42 -12.52
C ALA A 62 15.38 -4.25 -12.72
N GLY A 63 16.20 -5.17 -12.19
CA GLY A 63 17.67 -5.11 -12.34
C GLY A 63 18.31 -3.84 -11.77
N GLY A 64 17.72 -3.26 -10.72
CA GLY A 64 18.17 -2.01 -10.11
C GLY A 64 17.61 -0.73 -10.75
N ALA A 65 16.83 -0.83 -11.83
CA ALA A 65 16.12 0.32 -12.39
C ALA A 65 15.03 0.83 -11.43
N THR A 66 14.87 2.14 -11.36
CA THR A 66 13.86 2.80 -10.53
C THR A 66 12.68 3.30 -11.37
N VAL A 67 11.59 3.64 -10.69
CA VAL A 67 10.44 4.31 -11.33
C VAL A 67 10.88 5.52 -12.16
N HIS A 68 10.16 5.79 -13.24
CA HIS A 68 10.48 6.81 -14.26
C HIS A 68 11.70 6.55 -15.16
N GLN A 69 12.30 5.36 -15.10
CA GLN A 69 13.33 4.95 -16.05
C GLN A 69 12.75 4.05 -17.16
N ARG A 70 13.29 4.16 -18.39
CA ARG A 70 12.89 3.28 -19.50
C ARG A 70 13.10 1.80 -19.22
N ALA A 71 14.19 1.46 -18.51
CA ALA A 71 14.46 0.08 -18.10
C ALA A 71 13.39 -0.46 -17.14
N PHE A 72 12.88 0.36 -16.21
CA PHE A 72 11.78 -0.03 -15.33
C PHE A 72 10.48 -0.23 -16.12
N ALA A 73 10.19 0.63 -17.11
CA ALA A 73 9.02 0.45 -17.97
C ALA A 73 9.04 -0.89 -18.73
N ALA A 74 10.20 -1.31 -19.22
CA ALA A 74 10.36 -2.63 -19.82
C ALA A 74 10.17 -3.76 -18.80
N ALA A 75 10.73 -3.63 -17.60
CA ALA A 75 10.56 -4.62 -16.53
C ALA A 75 9.10 -4.74 -16.05
N ALA A 76 8.38 -3.61 -15.99
CA ALA A 76 6.97 -3.53 -15.60
C ALA A 76 6.01 -4.21 -16.60
N ALA A 77 6.48 -4.57 -17.79
CA ALA A 77 5.74 -5.34 -18.79
C ALA A 77 6.20 -6.81 -18.89
N GLY A 78 7.01 -7.26 -17.91
CA GLY A 78 7.56 -8.62 -17.89
C GLY A 78 6.86 -9.58 -16.93
N PRO A 79 7.21 -10.88 -16.95
CA PRO A 79 6.56 -11.90 -16.12
C PRO A 79 6.64 -11.65 -14.61
N SER A 80 7.69 -10.97 -14.13
CA SER A 80 7.81 -10.61 -12.71
C SER A 80 6.77 -9.56 -12.29
N ALA A 81 6.41 -8.65 -13.21
CA ALA A 81 5.35 -7.66 -13.01
C ALA A 81 3.96 -8.28 -13.07
N ASP A 82 3.71 -9.22 -14.00
CA ASP A 82 2.46 -9.99 -14.05
C ASP A 82 2.20 -10.74 -12.73
N ARG A 83 3.24 -11.38 -12.20
CA ARG A 83 3.17 -12.02 -10.87
C ARG A 83 2.90 -10.98 -9.77
N ALA A 84 3.63 -9.88 -9.78
CA ALA A 84 3.50 -8.84 -8.75
C ALA A 84 2.09 -8.22 -8.72
N VAL A 85 1.44 -7.98 -9.87
CA VAL A 85 0.09 -7.42 -9.89
C VAL A 85 -0.95 -8.40 -9.36
N VAL A 86 -0.84 -9.69 -9.68
CA VAL A 86 -1.74 -10.73 -9.15
C VAL A 86 -1.57 -10.86 -7.63
N GLU A 87 -0.33 -10.94 -7.16
CA GLU A 87 -0.04 -11.00 -5.73
C GLU A 87 -0.54 -9.74 -5.01
N ALA A 88 -0.33 -8.54 -5.59
CA ALA A 88 -0.86 -7.28 -5.04
C ALA A 88 -2.38 -7.29 -4.89
N ALA A 89 -3.09 -7.77 -5.90
CA ALA A 89 -4.54 -7.90 -5.86
C ALA A 89 -4.98 -8.86 -4.74
N ILE A 90 -4.30 -10.01 -4.59
CA ILE A 90 -4.58 -10.98 -3.53
C ILE A 90 -4.33 -10.35 -2.14
N MET A 91 -3.21 -9.65 -1.95
CA MET A 91 -2.86 -8.98 -0.69
C MET A 91 -3.91 -7.95 -0.29
N LEU A 92 -4.34 -7.10 -1.22
CA LEU A 92 -5.38 -6.11 -0.98
C LEU A 92 -6.73 -6.78 -0.66
N ALA A 93 -7.13 -7.78 -1.45
CA ALA A 93 -8.39 -8.49 -1.24
C ALA A 93 -8.43 -9.17 0.14
N ARG A 94 -7.37 -9.88 0.53
CA ARG A 94 -7.28 -10.55 1.83
C ARG A 94 -7.21 -9.56 2.99
N THR A 95 -6.58 -8.39 2.81
CA THR A 95 -6.61 -7.31 3.79
C THR A 95 -8.04 -6.82 4.04
N VAL A 96 -8.83 -6.65 2.98
CA VAL A 96 -10.25 -6.29 3.08
C VAL A 96 -11.08 -7.38 3.74
N VAL A 97 -10.85 -8.66 3.40
CA VAL A 97 -11.52 -9.80 4.05
C VAL A 97 -11.24 -9.79 5.55
N ARG A 98 -9.97 -9.66 5.97
CA ARG A 98 -9.58 -9.56 7.38
C ARG A 98 -10.26 -8.38 8.08
N LEU A 99 -10.41 -7.23 7.42
CA LEU A 99 -11.13 -6.09 7.97
C LEU A 99 -12.62 -6.43 8.17
N ALA A 100 -13.25 -7.05 7.18
CA ALA A 100 -14.67 -7.39 7.21
C ALA A 100 -15.00 -8.44 8.28
N GLU A 101 -14.10 -9.39 8.51
CA GLU A 101 -14.22 -10.45 9.52
C GLU A 101 -13.90 -9.98 10.95
N SER A 102 -13.41 -8.74 11.12
CA SER A 102 -13.02 -8.19 12.42
C SER A 102 -13.90 -6.99 12.78
N PRO A 103 -15.07 -7.19 13.43
CA PRO A 103 -16.03 -6.13 13.71
C PRO A 103 -15.41 -4.92 14.41
N ALA A 104 -14.54 -5.15 15.40
CA ALA A 104 -13.86 -4.09 16.14
C ALA A 104 -12.99 -3.20 15.22
N GLU A 105 -12.25 -3.80 14.29
CA GLU A 105 -11.38 -3.05 13.36
C GLU A 105 -12.17 -2.35 12.28
N ARG A 106 -13.23 -2.99 11.77
CA ARG A 106 -14.18 -2.35 10.85
C ARG A 106 -14.80 -1.11 11.47
N ASP A 107 -15.31 -1.23 12.69
CA ASP A 107 -15.97 -0.13 13.40
C ASP A 107 -14.95 0.98 13.72
N ARG A 108 -13.70 0.63 14.09
CA ARG A 108 -12.60 1.59 14.25
C ARG A 108 -12.32 2.36 12.96
N VAL A 109 -12.23 1.68 11.82
CA VAL A 109 -11.99 2.29 10.50
C VAL A 109 -13.12 3.23 10.10
N LEU A 110 -14.38 2.81 10.29
CA LEU A 110 -15.54 3.67 10.00
C LEU A 110 -15.56 4.93 10.87
N ALA A 111 -15.33 4.79 12.18
CA ALA A 111 -15.24 5.93 13.07
C ALA A 111 -14.03 6.85 12.74
N ALA A 112 -12.92 6.27 12.25
CA ALA A 112 -11.77 7.05 11.81
C ALA A 112 -12.04 7.84 10.52
N ARG A 113 -12.83 7.29 9.60
CA ARG A 113 -13.34 8.00 8.42
C ARG A 113 -14.19 9.20 8.82
N GLU A 114 -15.13 9.03 9.76
CA GLU A 114 -15.98 10.14 10.23
C GLU A 114 -15.16 11.27 10.83
N ARG A 115 -14.23 10.95 11.76
CA ARG A 115 -13.34 11.96 12.36
C ARG A 115 -12.51 12.74 11.34
N ARG A 116 -12.06 12.07 10.27
CA ARG A 116 -11.26 12.68 9.20
C ARG A 116 -12.10 13.56 8.27
N ALA A 117 -13.38 13.25 8.09
CA ALA A 117 -14.30 14.07 7.30
C ALA A 117 -14.67 15.39 8.00
N ASP A 118 -14.62 15.40 9.34
CA ASP A 118 -14.92 16.57 10.17
C ASP A 118 -13.71 17.47 10.46
N SER A 119 -12.51 17.12 9.95
CA SER A 119 -11.23 17.84 10.15
C SER A 119 -10.87 18.73 8.96
#